data_AF-A0A060N8N1-F1
#
_entry.id   AF-A0A060N8N1-F1
#
_cell.length_a   1.000
_cell.length_b   1.000
_cell.length_c   1.000
_cell.angle_alpha   90.00
_cell.angle_beta   90.00
_cell.angle_gamma   90.00
#
_symmetry.space_group_name_H-M   'P 1'
#
loop_
_entity.id
_entity.type
_entity.pdbx_description
1 polymer ?
#
loop_
_entity_poly.entity_id
_entity_poly.type
_entity_poly.pdbx_seq_one_letter_code
_entity_poly.pdbx_strand_id
1 'polypeptide(L)'
;MFSDSEINKRKLEERQLRVSESNLDIYNPITAPFNDKATTQPTAKEIFWGDTNQIIESKYITADIEMNTDDGLCYEMGVCSGINIVLDMLKEGMTPQEILNKVPYKTILAHCSDIRLDSKGYEGFDMPFGINQYNKGGIDSHGKIFRHFEDIVAFLEEESRG
;
A
#
# COMPACT_ATOMS: atom_id res chain seq x y z
N MET A 1 -1.82 -8.29 11.17
CA MET A 1 -2.97 -7.79 11.94
C MET A 1 -2.38 -7.16 13.20
N PHE A 2 -2.69 -5.89 13.47
CA PHE A 2 -2.13 -5.18 14.62
C PHE A 2 -2.47 -5.89 15.94
N SER A 3 -1.52 -5.94 16.85
CA SER A 3 -1.71 -6.32 18.24
C SER A 3 -2.51 -5.25 19.00
N ASP A 4 -3.17 -5.64 20.09
CA ASP A 4 -3.87 -4.70 20.97
C ASP A 4 -2.91 -3.63 21.54
N SER A 5 -1.63 -3.97 21.70
CA SER A 5 -0.60 -3.03 22.15
C SER A 5 -0.35 -1.94 21.09
N GLU A 6 -0.18 -2.32 19.82
CA GLU A 6 0.02 -1.39 18.71
C GLU A 6 -1.20 -0.49 18.49
N ILE A 7 -2.41 -1.07 18.58
CA ILE A 7 -3.67 -0.30 18.48
C ILE A 7 -3.74 0.77 19.57
N ASN A 8 -3.41 0.42 20.81
CA ASN A 8 -3.43 1.36 21.93
C ASN A 8 -2.33 2.42 21.82
N LYS A 9 -1.14 2.05 21.32
CA LYS A 9 -0.02 2.97 21.06
C LYS A 9 -0.42 4.03 20.04
N ARG A 10 -0.93 3.63 18.88
CA ARG A 10 -1.39 4.54 17.81
C ARG A 10 -2.50 5.48 18.28
N LYS A 11 -3.49 4.99 19.04
CA LYS A 11 -4.55 5.82 19.63
C LYS A 11 -4.00 6.82 20.66
N LEU A 12 -2.94 6.46 21.39
CA LEU A 12 -2.29 7.37 22.33
C LEU A 12 -1.54 8.49 21.60
N GLU A 13 -0.79 8.17 20.55
CA GLU A 13 -0.07 9.14 19.73
C GLU A 13 -1.03 10.14 19.07
N GLU A 14 -2.16 9.66 18.52
CA GLU A 14 -3.22 10.53 18.01
C GLU A 14 -3.73 11.50 19.08
N ARG A 15 -4.01 11.01 20.30
CA ARG A 15 -4.43 11.86 21.42
C ARG A 15 -3.38 12.91 21.78
N GLN A 16 -2.11 12.53 21.80
CA GLN A 16 -1.02 13.45 22.10
C GLN A 16 -0.95 14.59 21.07
N LEU A 17 -1.05 14.26 19.78
CA LEU A 17 -1.08 15.24 18.70
C LEU A 17 -2.29 16.17 18.80
N ARG A 18 -3.49 15.63 19.08
CA ARG A 18 -4.70 16.46 19.25
C ARG A 18 -4.60 17.43 20.44
N VAL A 19 -3.89 17.04 21.51
CA VAL A 19 -3.66 17.90 22.67
C VAL A 19 -2.62 18.97 22.39
N SER A 20 -1.51 18.62 21.72
CA SER A 20 -0.45 19.58 21.42
C SER A 20 -0.83 20.56 20.31
N GLU A 21 -1.57 20.10 19.31
CA GLU A 21 -1.86 20.83 18.07
C GLU A 21 -3.33 20.64 17.67
N SER A 22 -4.23 21.31 18.40
CA SER A 22 -5.69 21.14 18.26
C SER A 22 -6.26 21.52 16.89
N ASN A 23 -5.50 22.23 16.06
CA ASN A 23 -5.92 22.71 14.75
C ASN A 23 -5.51 21.78 13.60
N LEU A 24 -4.80 20.67 13.88
CA LEU A 24 -4.46 19.71 12.86
C LEU A 24 -5.66 18.83 12.52
N ASP A 25 -5.90 18.66 11.22
CA ASP A 25 -6.70 17.55 10.73
C ASP A 25 -5.84 16.29 10.77
N ILE A 26 -6.33 15.25 11.45
CA ILE A 26 -5.56 14.04 11.75
C ILE A 26 -6.37 12.84 11.29
N TYR A 27 -5.79 12.13 10.33
CA TYR A 27 -6.22 10.81 9.91
C TYR A 27 -5.42 9.74 10.64
N ASN A 28 -6.12 8.73 11.17
CA ASN A 28 -5.52 7.53 11.76
C ASN A 28 -6.20 6.30 11.15
N PRO A 29 -5.47 5.44 10.41
CA PRO A 29 -6.05 4.26 9.76
C PRO A 29 -6.85 3.40 10.74
N ILE A 30 -6.40 3.27 12.00
CA ILE A 30 -7.04 2.41 13.01
C ILE A 30 -8.44 2.89 13.42
N THR A 31 -8.70 4.20 13.35
CA THR A 31 -9.99 4.79 13.72
C THR A 31 -10.83 5.17 12.49
N ALA A 32 -10.34 4.88 11.29
CA ALA A 32 -11.04 5.16 10.05
C ALA A 32 -12.35 4.34 9.94
N PRO A 33 -13.45 4.94 9.45
CA PRO A 33 -14.76 4.28 9.37
C PRO A 33 -14.77 3.04 8.47
N PHE A 34 -13.81 2.92 7.54
CA PHE A 34 -13.68 1.76 6.65
C PHE A 34 -13.18 0.48 7.35
N ASN A 35 -12.61 0.60 8.55
CA ASN A 35 -12.01 -0.53 9.28
C ASN A 35 -13.00 -1.32 10.16
N ASP A 36 -14.30 -1.00 10.13
CA ASP A 36 -15.33 -1.87 10.71
C ASP A 36 -15.59 -3.08 9.79
N LYS A 37 -14.71 -4.08 9.92
CA LYS A 37 -14.73 -5.33 9.12
C LYS A 37 -16.03 -6.12 9.26
N ALA A 38 -16.88 -5.82 10.23
CA ALA A 38 -18.16 -6.47 10.43
C ALA A 38 -19.22 -6.01 9.41
N THR A 39 -19.07 -4.84 8.78
CA THR A 39 -20.13 -4.22 7.97
C THR A 39 -19.76 -3.97 6.51
N THR A 40 -18.50 -3.76 6.17
CA THR A 40 -18.11 -3.27 4.83
C THR A 40 -17.40 -4.29 3.93
N GLN A 41 -16.80 -5.36 4.48
CA GLN A 41 -15.97 -6.36 3.74
C GLN A 41 -15.23 -5.78 2.51
N PRO A 42 -14.39 -4.74 2.69
CA PRO A 42 -13.80 -4.03 1.57
C PRO A 42 -12.81 -4.92 0.81
N THR A 43 -12.75 -4.75 -0.50
CA THR A 43 -11.75 -5.38 -1.36
C THR A 43 -10.35 -4.82 -1.07
N ALA A 44 -9.30 -5.59 -1.39
CA ALA A 44 -7.92 -5.14 -1.23
C ALA A 44 -7.64 -3.79 -1.94
N LYS A 45 -8.24 -3.59 -3.12
CA LYS A 45 -8.12 -2.36 -3.90
C LYS A 45 -8.78 -1.16 -3.21
N GLU A 46 -9.95 -1.35 -2.59
CA GLU A 46 -10.62 -0.30 -1.81
C GLU A 46 -9.81 0.07 -0.56
N ILE A 47 -9.23 -0.92 0.12
CA ILE A 47 -8.31 -0.68 1.25
C ILE A 47 -7.11 0.15 0.78
N PHE A 48 -6.46 -0.27 -0.30
CA PHE A 48 -5.28 0.43 -0.83
C PHE A 48 -5.56 1.88 -1.20
N TRP A 49 -6.60 2.15 -1.99
CA TRP A 49 -6.91 3.52 -2.39
C TRP A 49 -7.49 4.35 -1.26
N GLY A 50 -8.21 3.74 -0.31
CA GLY A 50 -8.66 4.41 0.91
C GLY A 50 -7.51 5.03 1.68
N ASP A 51 -6.48 4.24 1.98
CA ASP A 51 -5.32 4.69 2.76
C ASP A 51 -4.37 5.55 1.90
N THR A 52 -4.15 5.19 0.62
CA THR A 52 -3.26 5.93 -0.29
C THR A 52 -3.75 7.33 -0.59
N ASN A 53 -5.07 7.54 -0.72
CA ASN A 53 -5.60 8.89 -0.92
C ASN A 53 -5.32 9.79 0.29
N GLN A 54 -5.38 9.24 1.51
CA GLN A 54 -5.03 9.97 2.71
C GLN A 54 -3.54 10.33 2.74
N ILE A 55 -2.67 9.44 2.25
CA ILE A 55 -1.24 9.74 2.06
C ILE A 55 -1.04 10.90 1.07
N ILE A 56 -1.71 10.85 -0.08
CA ILE A 56 -1.60 11.87 -1.14
C ILE A 56 -2.05 13.25 -0.63
N GLU A 57 -3.12 13.30 0.15
CA GLU A 57 -3.70 14.54 0.69
C GLU A 57 -2.94 15.08 1.91
N SER A 58 -2.17 14.21 2.59
CA SER A 58 -1.46 14.57 3.82
C SER A 58 -0.19 15.37 3.56
N LYS A 59 0.05 16.39 4.40
CA LYS A 59 1.29 17.16 4.40
C LYS A 59 2.41 16.52 5.22
N TYR A 60 2.05 15.86 6.31
CA TYR A 60 2.99 15.22 7.23
C TYR A 60 2.53 13.80 7.50
N ILE A 61 3.46 12.86 7.45
CA ILE A 61 3.23 11.46 7.77
C ILE A 61 4.10 11.12 8.97
N THR A 62 3.48 10.59 10.03
CA THR A 62 4.19 10.06 11.19
C THR A 62 4.23 8.55 11.09
N ALA A 63 5.43 7.97 11.13
CA ALA A 63 5.64 6.54 10.98
C ALA A 63 6.49 6.01 12.15
N ASP A 64 6.11 4.84 12.66
CA ASP A 64 6.83 4.16 13.73
C ASP A 64 7.72 3.06 13.14
N ILE A 65 8.99 3.39 13.00
CA ILE A 65 9.99 2.55 12.34
C ILE A 65 10.77 1.71 13.37
N GLU A 66 10.11 0.72 13.97
CA GLU A 66 10.77 -0.23 14.89
C GLU A 66 11.51 -1.35 14.11
N MET A 67 12.38 -2.13 14.79
CA MET A 67 13.25 -3.15 14.16
C MET A 67 12.50 -4.22 13.34
N ASN A 68 11.20 -4.39 13.53
CA ASN A 68 10.32 -5.26 12.73
C ASN A 68 9.18 -4.42 12.12
N THR A 69 9.53 -3.42 11.32
CA THR A 69 8.55 -2.54 10.68
C THR A 69 7.57 -3.34 9.83
N ASP A 70 6.27 -3.04 9.98
CA ASP A 70 5.18 -3.64 9.21
C ASP A 70 5.41 -3.48 7.70
N ASP A 71 5.10 -4.53 6.94
CA ASP A 71 5.30 -4.54 5.48
C ASP A 71 4.35 -3.59 4.75
N GLY A 72 3.17 -3.32 5.32
CA GLY A 72 2.26 -2.28 4.88
C GLY A 72 2.86 -0.89 5.08
N LEU A 73 3.40 -0.61 6.28
CA LEU A 73 4.07 0.66 6.56
C LEU A 73 5.28 0.91 5.63
N CYS A 74 6.05 -0.14 5.34
CA CYS A 74 7.15 -0.03 4.36
C CYS A 74 6.63 0.34 2.96
N TYR A 75 5.49 -0.21 2.55
CA TYR A 75 4.86 0.11 1.28
C TYR A 75 4.35 1.57 1.26
N GLU A 76 3.66 2.03 2.31
CA GLU A 76 3.20 3.40 2.47
C GLU A 76 4.35 4.40 2.37
N MET A 77 5.47 4.13 3.06
CA MET A 77 6.69 4.96 2.99
C MET A 77 7.31 4.98 1.58
N GLY A 78 7.21 3.88 0.84
CA GLY A 78 7.58 3.81 -0.57
C GLY A 78 6.72 4.72 -1.44
N VAL A 79 5.40 4.73 -1.23
CA VAL A 79 4.46 5.64 -1.94
C VAL A 79 4.77 7.10 -1.61
N CYS A 80 4.93 7.45 -0.33
CA CYS A 80 5.31 8.80 0.11
C CYS A 80 6.59 9.28 -0.60
N SER A 81 7.62 8.43 -0.60
CA SER A 81 8.91 8.74 -1.23
C SER A 81 8.78 8.86 -2.74
N GLY A 82 8.00 7.98 -3.38
CA GLY A 82 7.74 8.03 -4.82
C GLY A 82 7.06 9.33 -5.26
N ILE A 83 6.06 9.80 -4.49
CA ILE A 83 5.40 11.10 -4.71
C ILE A 83 6.44 12.22 -4.61
N ASN A 84 7.22 12.24 -3.52
CA ASN A 84 8.22 13.30 -3.30
C ASN A 84 9.31 13.31 -4.38
N ILE A 85 9.77 12.16 -4.86
CA ILE A 85 10.73 12.08 -5.98
C ILE A 85 10.17 12.79 -7.22
N VAL A 86 8.90 12.54 -7.58
CA VAL A 86 8.27 13.21 -8.72
C VAL A 86 8.10 14.72 -8.47
N LEU A 87 7.69 15.11 -7.26
CA LEU A 87 7.57 16.52 -6.89
C LEU A 87 8.91 17.25 -6.91
N ASP A 88 9.99 16.59 -6.50
CA ASP A 88 11.34 17.17 -6.53
C ASP A 88 11.83 17.33 -7.97
N MET A 89 11.53 16.40 -8.87
CA MET A 89 11.79 16.58 -10.31
C MET A 89 11.08 17.83 -10.87
N LEU A 90 9.83 18.06 -10.46
CA LEU A 90 9.09 19.26 -10.86
C LEU A 90 9.71 20.54 -10.27
N LYS A 91 10.15 20.51 -9.01
CA LYS A 91 10.84 21.65 -8.37
C LYS A 91 12.20 21.95 -9.01
N GLU A 92 12.89 20.95 -9.52
CA GLU A 92 14.14 21.07 -10.28
C GLU A 92 13.92 21.63 -11.71
N GLY A 93 12.66 21.87 -12.09
CA GLY A 93 12.29 22.53 -13.34
C GLY A 93 11.92 21.58 -14.48
N MET A 94 11.84 20.26 -14.23
CA MET A 94 11.30 19.35 -15.24
C MET A 94 9.81 19.60 -15.43
N THR A 95 9.36 19.58 -16.69
CA THR A 95 7.95 19.59 -17.02
C THR A 95 7.32 18.22 -16.82
N PRO A 96 6.00 18.14 -16.57
CA PRO A 96 5.30 16.85 -16.51
C PRO A 96 5.54 15.97 -17.74
N GLN A 97 5.64 16.56 -18.93
CA GLN A 97 5.91 15.81 -20.17
C GLN A 97 7.31 15.22 -20.20
N GLU A 98 8.33 15.94 -19.73
CA GLU A 98 9.69 15.41 -19.63
C GLU A 98 9.78 14.25 -18.63
N ILE A 99 9.06 14.34 -17.51
CA ILE A 99 8.98 13.25 -16.53
C ILE A 99 8.31 12.03 -17.18
N LEU A 100 7.19 12.20 -17.87
CA LEU A 100 6.51 11.10 -18.59
C LEU A 100 7.40 10.45 -19.65
N ASN A 101 8.24 11.22 -20.32
CA ASN A 101 9.18 10.70 -21.33
C ASN A 101 10.38 9.97 -20.70
N LYS A 102 10.79 10.36 -19.50
CA LYS A 102 12.01 9.86 -18.83
C LYS A 102 11.72 8.71 -17.86
N VAL A 103 10.57 8.73 -17.19
CA VAL A 103 10.23 7.79 -16.14
C VAL A 103 9.21 6.79 -16.69
N PRO A 104 9.61 5.54 -16.95
CA PRO A 104 8.66 4.54 -17.43
C PRO A 104 7.66 4.20 -16.33
N TYR A 105 6.42 3.95 -16.75
CA TYR A 105 5.41 3.34 -15.89
C TYR A 105 5.92 1.98 -15.41
N LYS A 106 5.82 1.72 -14.11
CA LYS A 106 6.27 0.45 -13.52
C LYS A 106 5.07 -0.46 -13.35
N THR A 107 5.06 -1.56 -14.11
CA THR A 107 4.11 -2.66 -13.87
C THR A 107 4.70 -3.58 -12.80
N ILE A 108 3.98 -3.78 -11.71
CA ILE A 108 4.42 -4.66 -10.62
C ILE A 108 4.10 -6.11 -10.99
N LEU A 109 5.11 -6.97 -11.07
CA LEU A 109 4.94 -8.42 -11.28
C LEU A 109 5.43 -9.13 -10.03
N ALA A 110 4.50 -9.52 -9.15
CA ALA A 110 4.81 -10.18 -7.89
C ALA A 110 4.50 -11.68 -7.99
N HIS A 111 5.15 -12.53 -7.18
CA HIS A 111 4.76 -13.94 -7.07
C HIS A 111 4.59 -14.37 -5.61
N CYS A 112 3.65 -15.27 -5.36
CA CYS A 112 3.44 -15.91 -4.06
C CYS A 112 3.21 -17.42 -4.21
N SER A 113 4.22 -18.20 -3.83
CA SER A 113 4.24 -19.66 -3.97
C SER A 113 3.59 -20.40 -2.79
N ASP A 114 2.87 -19.70 -1.90
CA ASP A 114 2.30 -20.32 -0.69
C ASP A 114 1.21 -21.34 -1.02
N ILE A 115 1.53 -22.62 -0.82
CA ILE A 115 0.67 -23.79 -1.13
C ILE A 115 -0.75 -23.71 -0.55
N ARG A 116 -1.00 -22.89 0.48
CA ARG A 116 -2.31 -22.75 1.12
C ARG A 116 -3.34 -22.00 0.28
N LEU A 117 -2.92 -21.33 -0.79
CA LEU A 117 -3.82 -20.69 -1.75
C LEU A 117 -4.74 -21.68 -2.48
N ASP A 118 -4.40 -22.98 -2.50
CA ASP A 118 -5.18 -24.05 -3.13
C ASP A 118 -6.14 -24.78 -2.16
N SER A 119 -6.32 -24.26 -0.95
CA SER A 119 -7.18 -24.88 0.08
C SER A 119 -8.67 -24.67 -0.24
N LYS A 120 -9.42 -25.77 -0.25
CA LYS A 120 -10.85 -25.85 -0.64
C LYS A 120 -11.73 -24.75 -0.03
N GLY A 121 -12.27 -23.88 -0.89
CA GLY A 121 -13.38 -22.97 -0.55
C GLY A 121 -13.27 -21.54 -1.09
N TYR A 122 -12.15 -21.16 -1.70
CA TYR A 122 -11.89 -19.78 -2.13
C TYR A 122 -11.28 -19.75 -3.54
N GLU A 123 -11.65 -18.77 -4.36
CA GLU A 123 -11.06 -18.54 -5.69
C GLU A 123 -9.80 -17.66 -5.56
N GLY A 124 -8.62 -18.21 -5.85
CA GLY A 124 -7.39 -17.44 -6.06
C GLY A 124 -6.77 -16.75 -4.82
N PHE A 125 -6.15 -15.58 -5.03
CA PHE A 125 -5.39 -14.82 -4.00
C PHE A 125 -6.28 -14.08 -2.99
N ASP A 126 -7.59 -14.30 -3.01
CA ASP A 126 -8.54 -13.61 -2.13
C ASP A 126 -8.59 -14.20 -0.71
N MET A 127 -7.76 -15.21 -0.42
CA MET A 127 -7.54 -15.71 0.93
C MET A 127 -6.41 -14.93 1.64
N PRO A 128 -6.66 -14.32 2.81
CA PRO A 128 -5.73 -13.45 3.52
C PRO A 128 -4.68 -14.24 4.35
N PHE A 129 -4.13 -15.33 3.81
CA PHE A 129 -3.03 -16.04 4.48
C PHE A 129 -1.68 -15.55 3.93
N GLY A 130 -1.10 -14.56 4.62
CA GLY A 130 0.31 -14.21 4.50
C GLY A 130 0.65 -12.94 3.71
N ILE A 131 -0.31 -12.30 3.04
CA ILE A 131 -0.08 -11.04 2.31
C ILE A 131 -0.92 -9.92 2.94
N ASN A 132 -0.26 -8.80 3.26
CA ASN A 132 -0.92 -7.58 3.70
C ASN A 132 -1.90 -7.07 2.62
N GLN A 133 -3.15 -6.81 3.01
CA GLN A 133 -4.21 -6.44 2.07
C GLN A 133 -3.98 -5.07 1.41
N TYR A 134 -3.32 -4.15 2.11
CA TYR A 134 -2.88 -2.88 1.52
C TYR A 134 -1.88 -3.12 0.39
N ASN A 135 -0.87 -3.97 0.64
CA ASN A 135 0.15 -4.35 -0.34
C ASN A 135 -0.48 -5.07 -1.55
N LYS A 136 -1.39 -6.02 -1.31
CA LYS A 136 -2.14 -6.70 -2.38
C LYS A 136 -2.91 -5.70 -3.23
N GLY A 137 -3.64 -4.76 -2.62
CA GLY A 137 -4.41 -3.76 -3.34
C GLY A 137 -3.56 -2.83 -4.21
N GLY A 138 -2.35 -2.50 -3.74
CA GLY A 138 -1.37 -1.75 -4.52
C GLY A 138 -0.86 -2.53 -5.73
N ILE A 139 -0.55 -3.81 -5.55
CA ILE A 139 -0.14 -4.69 -6.66
C ILE A 139 -1.29 -4.87 -7.65
N ASP A 140 -2.51 -5.16 -7.20
CA ASP A 140 -3.70 -5.33 -8.05
C ASP A 140 -4.06 -4.04 -8.81
N SER A 141 -3.65 -2.86 -8.30
CA SER A 141 -3.87 -1.58 -8.95
C SER A 141 -2.84 -1.24 -10.03
N HIS A 142 -1.62 -1.77 -9.91
CA HIS A 142 -0.46 -1.37 -10.72
C HIS A 142 0.26 -2.57 -11.36
N GLY A 143 -0.34 -3.75 -11.36
CA GLY A 143 0.39 -4.98 -11.61
C GLY A 143 -0.45 -6.25 -11.56
N LYS A 144 0.24 -7.38 -11.37
CA LYS A 144 -0.32 -8.73 -11.30
C LYS A 144 0.45 -9.57 -10.28
N ILE A 145 -0.27 -10.48 -9.60
CA ILE A 145 0.30 -11.50 -8.72
C ILE A 145 0.24 -12.85 -9.43
N PHE A 146 1.36 -13.54 -9.46
CA PHE A 146 1.56 -14.85 -10.06
C PHE A 146 1.77 -15.93 -8.99
N ARG A 147 1.55 -17.18 -9.36
CA ARG A 147 1.75 -18.31 -8.46
C ARG A 147 3.24 -18.63 -8.32
N HIS A 148 3.92 -18.68 -9.45
CA HIS A 148 5.33 -19.01 -9.55
C HIS A 148 6.11 -17.91 -10.28
N PHE A 149 7.42 -17.86 -10.07
CA PHE A 149 8.28 -16.90 -10.77
C PHE A 149 8.36 -17.25 -12.27
N GLU A 150 8.27 -18.52 -12.61
CA GLU A 150 8.23 -19.04 -13.97
C GLU A 150 7.03 -18.47 -14.75
N ASP A 151 5.89 -18.23 -14.09
CA ASP A 151 4.72 -17.62 -14.73
C ASP A 151 4.99 -16.15 -15.11
N ILE A 152 5.82 -15.44 -14.32
CA ILE A 152 6.28 -14.09 -14.66
C ILE A 152 7.18 -14.14 -15.89
N VAL A 153 8.10 -15.11 -15.95
CA VAL A 153 8.99 -15.29 -17.11
C VAL A 153 8.17 -15.56 -18.37
N ALA A 154 7.21 -16.48 -18.30
CA ALA A 154 6.33 -16.79 -19.42
C ALA A 154 5.52 -15.56 -19.87
N PHE A 155 4.95 -14.81 -18.93
CA PHE A 155 4.23 -13.57 -19.22
C PHE A 155 5.12 -12.55 -19.95
N LEU A 156 6.36 -12.35 -19.50
CA LEU A 156 7.29 -11.42 -20.14
C LEU A 156 7.73 -11.88 -21.53
N GLU A 157 7.90 -13.19 -21.74
CA GLU A 157 8.20 -13.74 -23.07
C GLU A 157 7.05 -13.48 -24.04
N GLU A 158 5.80 -13.64 -23.62
CA GLU A 158 4.62 -13.33 -24.42
C GLU A 158 4.53 -11.84 -24.77
N GLU A 159 4.68 -10.96 -23.78
CA GLU A 159 4.66 -9.49 -23.98
C GLU A 159 5.79 -9.02 -24.91
N SER A 160 6.95 -9.67 -24.90
CA SER A 160 8.08 -9.33 -25.77
C SER A 160 7.89 -9.71 -27.25
N ARG A 161 6.90 -10.56 -27.55
CA ARG A 161 6.60 -11.03 -28.91
C ARG A 161 5.49 -10.21 -29.59
N GLY A 162 4.74 -9.41 -28.83
CA GLY A 162 3.71 -8.49 -29.32
C GLY A 162 4.28 -7.11 -29.66
#